data_AF-A0A948IMN7-F1
#
_entry.id   AF-A0A948IMN7-F1
#
_cell.length_a   1.000
_cell.length_b   1.000
_cell.length_c   1.000
_cell.angle_alpha   90.00
_cell.angle_beta   90.00
_cell.angle_gamma   90.00
#
_symmetry.space_group_name_H-M   'P 1'
#
loop_
_entity.id
_entity.type
_entity.pdbx_description
1 polymer ?
#
loop_
_entity_poly.entity_id
_entity_poly.type
_entity_poly.pdbx_seq_one_letter_code
_entity_poly.pdbx_strand_id
1 'polypeptide(L)'
;MANSVNTNVGAMVALQNLNSTNNDLQTTQARINTGRKINNAKDNGAVWAIAQNQRATSQSLNAVKESLQRGQSTVDVAISAGETVSDLLLQMKEKALAAADSSLDTNSRTALNEDFKALRDQVAKAVDNAEFNGINMVKSGGTTIAALANSDATSKITVAARSLSLGSGGLNVGATASIGTQSAATAMIATINTAITDVSTKLSQLGTGSKSLGSHLEFVGKLQDSIDAGVGNLVDADLAKESAKLQALQTKQQLGVQALSIANQSSSILLGLFR
;
A
#
# COMPACT_ATOMS: atom_id res chain seq x y z
N MET A 1 -1.06 72.42 -6.57
CA MET A 1 -1.16 71.59 -5.34
C MET A 1 0.19 71.04 -4.86
N ALA A 2 1.33 71.46 -5.41
CA ALA A 2 2.66 70.96 -5.02
C ALA A 2 3.13 71.39 -3.61
N ASN A 3 2.53 72.45 -3.04
CA ASN A 3 2.92 73.04 -1.75
C ASN A 3 1.76 73.01 -0.73
N SER A 4 1.01 71.91 -0.65
CA SER A 4 -0.02 71.75 0.39
C SER A 4 0.60 71.20 1.67
N VAL A 5 0.40 71.90 2.81
CA VAL A 5 0.85 71.44 4.14
C VAL A 5 -0.14 70.43 4.73
N ASN A 6 -1.42 70.50 4.35
CA ASN A 6 -2.48 69.64 4.89
C ASN A 6 -2.56 68.25 4.22
N THR A 7 -1.95 68.06 3.05
CA THR A 7 -2.00 66.78 2.34
C THR A 7 -0.71 66.53 1.59
N ASN A 8 0.01 65.47 1.98
CA ASN A 8 1.26 65.06 1.37
C ASN A 8 1.04 63.81 0.48
N VAL A 9 0.85 64.05 -0.82
CA VAL A 9 0.63 62.97 -1.79
C VAL A 9 1.86 62.05 -1.93
N GLY A 10 3.07 62.60 -1.79
CA GLY A 10 4.31 61.81 -1.83
C GLY A 10 4.41 60.81 -0.68
N ALA A 11 4.02 61.22 0.53
CA ALA A 11 3.97 60.33 1.70
C ALA A 11 2.87 59.26 1.57
N MET A 12 1.71 59.58 0.99
CA MET A 12 0.65 58.60 0.73
C MET A 12 1.09 57.52 -0.27
N VAL A 13 1.77 57.89 -1.35
CA VAL A 13 2.31 56.94 -2.33
C VAL A 13 3.44 56.10 -1.70
N ALA A 14 4.32 56.71 -0.90
CA ALA A 14 5.35 55.97 -0.17
C ALA A 14 4.76 54.94 0.81
N LEU A 15 3.69 55.29 1.53
CA LEU A 15 2.94 54.38 2.41
C LEU A 15 2.28 53.23 1.64
N GLN A 16 1.66 53.50 0.49
CA GLN A 16 1.07 52.45 -0.35
C GLN A 16 2.13 51.43 -0.82
N ASN A 17 3.28 51.92 -1.28
CA ASN A 17 4.40 51.07 -1.68
C ASN A 17 5.00 50.27 -0.52
N LEU A 18 5.10 50.89 0.67
CA LEU A 18 5.56 50.22 1.88
C LEU A 18 4.59 49.11 2.31
N ASN A 19 3.28 49.38 2.30
CA ASN A 19 2.25 48.38 2.59
C ASN A 19 2.26 47.22 1.59
N SER A 20 2.45 47.50 0.29
CA SER A 20 2.61 46.45 -0.72
C SER A 20 3.83 45.57 -0.43
N THR A 21 4.97 46.19 -0.08
CA THR A 21 6.20 45.47 0.26
C THR A 21 6.01 44.60 1.51
N ASN A 22 5.29 45.08 2.52
CA ASN A 22 4.97 44.32 3.73
C ASN A 22 4.10 43.09 3.42
N ASN A 23 3.09 43.24 2.54
CA ASN A 23 2.24 42.11 2.10
C ASN A 23 3.05 41.03 1.34
N ASP A 24 3.95 41.46 0.45
CA ASP A 24 4.85 40.55 -0.27
C ASP A 24 5.81 39.82 0.67
N LEU A 25 6.31 40.53 1.70
CA LEU A 25 7.21 39.98 2.70
C LEU A 25 6.50 38.93 3.56
N GLN A 26 5.27 39.21 4.00
CA GLN A 26 4.43 38.26 4.74
C GLN A 26 4.14 36.99 3.91
N THR A 27 3.83 37.16 2.63
CA THR A 27 3.58 36.03 1.72
C THR A 27 4.84 35.18 1.53
N THR A 28 5.98 35.81 1.28
CA THR A 28 7.27 35.14 1.07
C THR A 28 7.70 34.38 2.34
N GLN A 29 7.53 34.98 3.52
CA GLN A 29 7.75 34.30 4.80
C GLN A 29 6.84 33.10 5.00
N ALA A 30 5.55 33.21 4.67
CA ALA A 30 4.62 32.09 4.77
C ALA A 30 5.04 30.92 3.86
N ARG A 31 5.51 31.21 2.63
CA ARG A 31 6.02 30.20 1.71
C ARG A 31 7.31 29.54 2.19
N ILE A 32 8.23 30.31 2.77
CA ILE A 32 9.46 29.77 3.36
C ILE A 32 9.13 28.87 4.56
N ASN A 33 8.23 29.31 5.44
CA ASN A 33 7.85 28.56 6.63
C ASN A 33 7.12 27.25 6.30
N THR A 34 6.31 27.24 5.24
CA THR A 34 5.51 26.07 4.83
C THR A 34 6.18 25.20 3.76
N GLY A 35 7.22 25.71 3.11
CA GLY A 35 7.85 25.08 1.94
C GLY A 35 6.96 25.04 0.69
N ARG A 36 5.77 25.66 0.72
CA ARG A 36 4.74 25.56 -0.33
C ARG A 36 4.42 26.91 -0.92
N LYS A 37 4.33 26.98 -2.26
CA LYS A 37 3.89 28.19 -2.96
C LYS A 37 2.38 28.38 -2.86
N ILE A 38 1.62 27.30 -2.71
CA ILE A 38 0.16 27.27 -2.51
C ILE A 38 -0.11 26.53 -1.21
N ASN A 39 -0.36 27.28 -0.14
CA ASN A 39 -0.61 26.74 1.18
C ASN A 39 -2.12 26.56 1.43
N ASN A 40 -2.92 27.53 1.01
CA ASN A 40 -4.37 27.51 1.21
C ASN A 40 -5.12 27.89 -0.08
N ALA A 41 -6.45 27.76 -0.05
CA ALA A 41 -7.31 28.06 -1.19
C ALA A 41 -7.32 29.54 -1.62
N LYS A 42 -6.86 30.47 -0.76
CA LYS A 42 -6.73 31.90 -1.12
C LYS A 42 -5.53 32.14 -2.02
N ASP A 43 -4.48 31.32 -1.93
CA ASP A 43 -3.29 31.45 -2.79
C ASP A 43 -3.60 31.05 -4.23
N ASN A 44 -4.26 29.90 -4.41
CA ASN A 44 -4.83 29.45 -5.68
C ASN A 44 -5.82 28.30 -5.44
N GLY A 45 -7.11 28.60 -5.41
CA GLY A 45 -8.16 27.62 -5.10
C GLY A 45 -8.22 26.44 -6.07
N ALA A 46 -7.98 26.68 -7.37
CA ALA A 46 -8.02 25.63 -8.38
C ALA A 46 -6.87 24.62 -8.21
N VAL A 47 -5.63 25.11 -8.09
CA VAL A 47 -4.46 24.23 -7.89
C VAL A 47 -4.50 23.55 -6.52
N TRP A 48 -4.97 24.26 -5.49
CA TRP A 48 -5.17 23.67 -4.18
C TRP A 48 -6.18 22.53 -4.20
N ALA A 49 -7.32 22.69 -4.89
CA ALA A 49 -8.34 21.65 -5.01
C ALA A 49 -7.83 20.42 -5.77
N ILE A 50 -7.09 20.61 -6.87
CA ILE A 50 -6.45 19.52 -7.62
C ILE A 50 -5.48 18.76 -6.72
N ALA A 51 -4.59 19.49 -6.03
CA ALA A 51 -3.62 18.89 -5.11
C ALA A 51 -4.30 18.16 -3.94
N GLN A 52 -5.42 18.68 -3.43
CA GLN A 52 -6.16 18.04 -2.34
C GLN A 52 -6.82 16.73 -2.79
N ASN A 53 -7.46 16.70 -3.96
CA ASN A 53 -8.00 15.46 -4.53
C ASN A 53 -6.90 14.44 -4.78
N GLN A 54 -5.76 14.88 -5.31
CA GLN A 54 -4.66 14.00 -5.62
C GLN A 54 -3.98 13.42 -4.36
N ARG A 55 -3.91 14.19 -3.26
CA ARG A 55 -3.51 13.70 -1.93
C ARG A 55 -4.51 12.68 -1.38
N ALA A 56 -5.81 12.91 -1.57
CA ALA A 56 -6.84 11.95 -1.15
C ALA A 56 -6.66 10.62 -1.89
N THR A 57 -6.37 10.66 -3.21
CA THR A 57 -6.01 9.46 -3.97
C THR A 57 -4.76 8.78 -3.40
N SER A 58 -3.67 9.51 -3.15
CA SER A 58 -2.45 8.94 -2.52
C SER A 58 -2.76 8.22 -1.21
N GLN A 59 -3.56 8.84 -0.34
CA GLN A 59 -3.97 8.23 0.93
C GLN A 59 -4.83 6.98 0.72
N SER A 60 -5.76 6.99 -0.24
CA SER A 60 -6.57 5.81 -0.56
C SER A 60 -5.71 4.63 -1.05
N LEU A 61 -4.61 4.90 -1.77
CA LEU A 61 -3.68 3.86 -2.22
C LEU A 61 -2.98 3.17 -1.03
N ASN A 62 -2.81 3.84 0.12
CA ASN A 62 -2.32 3.15 1.34
C ASN A 62 -3.27 2.02 1.77
N ALA A 63 -4.58 2.27 1.79
CA ALA A 63 -5.57 1.24 2.12
C ALA A 63 -5.58 0.09 1.09
N VAL A 64 -5.33 0.40 -0.19
CA VAL A 64 -5.17 -0.60 -1.26
C VAL A 64 -3.95 -1.48 -0.99
N LYS A 65 -2.79 -0.87 -0.68
CA LYS A 65 -1.55 -1.61 -0.34
C LYS A 65 -1.76 -2.55 0.84
N GLU A 66 -2.39 -2.07 1.92
CA GLU A 66 -2.69 -2.91 3.09
C GLU A 66 -3.61 -4.09 2.73
N SER A 67 -4.62 -3.86 1.89
CA SER A 67 -5.49 -4.93 1.41
C SER A 67 -4.75 -5.97 0.57
N LEU A 68 -3.83 -5.54 -0.30
CA LEU A 68 -2.99 -6.43 -1.10
C LEU A 68 -2.04 -7.25 -0.24
N GLN A 69 -1.40 -6.61 0.74
CA GLN A 69 -0.50 -7.27 1.69
C GLN A 69 -1.22 -8.33 2.53
N ARG A 70 -2.41 -8.03 3.07
CA ARG A 70 -3.23 -9.03 3.78
C ARG A 70 -3.61 -10.19 2.86
N GLY A 71 -3.96 -9.88 1.61
CA GLY A 71 -4.26 -10.91 0.61
C GLY A 71 -3.05 -11.82 0.36
N GLN A 72 -1.86 -11.23 0.21
CA GLN A 72 -0.61 -11.95 0.02
C GLN A 72 -0.31 -12.86 1.22
N SER A 73 -0.36 -12.33 2.45
CA SER A 73 -0.12 -13.13 3.67
C SER A 73 -1.09 -14.31 3.80
N THR A 74 -2.37 -14.13 3.41
CA THR A 74 -3.35 -15.22 3.46
C THR A 74 -3.03 -16.31 2.44
N VAL A 75 -2.60 -15.92 1.24
CA VAL A 75 -2.18 -16.88 0.20
C VAL A 75 -0.88 -17.58 0.60
N ASP A 76 0.06 -16.88 1.24
CA ASP A 76 1.33 -17.47 1.67
C ASP A 76 1.12 -18.52 2.77
N VAL A 77 0.21 -18.28 3.73
CA VAL A 77 -0.20 -19.31 4.72
C VAL A 77 -0.81 -20.54 4.04
N ALA A 78 -1.63 -20.34 3.00
CA ALA A 78 -2.19 -21.43 2.21
C ALA A 78 -1.11 -22.23 1.44
N ILE A 79 -0.07 -21.54 0.93
CA ILE A 79 1.08 -22.18 0.27
C ILE A 79 1.86 -23.04 1.26
N SER A 80 2.22 -22.49 2.43
CA SER A 80 2.96 -23.26 3.46
C SER A 80 2.21 -24.50 3.94
N ALA A 81 0.88 -24.39 4.08
CA ALA A 81 0.05 -25.55 4.39
C ALA A 81 0.07 -26.59 3.25
N GLY A 82 -0.02 -26.15 1.99
CA GLY A 82 0.04 -27.05 0.85
C GLY A 82 1.40 -27.75 0.67
N GLU A 83 2.51 -27.07 0.99
CA GLU A 83 3.84 -27.70 1.01
C GLU A 83 3.91 -28.80 2.08
N THR A 84 3.43 -28.50 3.29
CA THR A 84 3.34 -29.49 4.37
C THR A 84 2.47 -30.70 3.97
N VAL A 85 1.33 -30.45 3.32
CA VAL A 85 0.45 -31.52 2.80
C VAL A 85 1.16 -32.34 1.72
N SER A 86 1.92 -31.70 0.82
CA SER A 86 2.69 -32.40 -0.20
C SER A 86 3.71 -33.38 0.41
N ASP A 87 4.45 -32.95 1.42
CA ASP A 87 5.44 -33.79 2.11
C ASP A 87 4.79 -34.97 2.84
N LEU A 88 3.63 -34.73 3.48
CA LEU A 88 2.87 -35.79 4.13
C LEU A 88 2.33 -36.80 3.11
N LEU A 89 1.87 -36.35 1.93
CA LEU A 89 1.43 -37.25 0.87
C LEU A 89 2.57 -38.12 0.31
N LEU A 90 3.80 -37.59 0.24
CA LEU A 90 4.98 -38.37 -0.14
C LEU A 90 5.25 -39.49 0.88
N GLN A 91 5.17 -39.19 2.18
CA GLN A 91 5.31 -40.19 3.23
C GLN A 91 4.16 -41.22 3.19
N MET A 92 2.92 -40.79 2.95
CA MET A 92 1.78 -41.68 2.80
C MET A 92 1.95 -42.63 1.61
N LYS A 93 2.51 -42.15 0.50
CA LYS A 93 2.84 -42.97 -0.68
C LYS A 93 3.87 -44.04 -0.33
N GLU A 94 4.91 -43.70 0.43
CA GLU A 94 5.92 -44.65 0.88
C GLU A 94 5.30 -45.78 1.72
N LYS A 95 4.44 -45.43 2.69
CA LYS A 95 3.73 -46.42 3.52
C LYS A 95 2.78 -47.28 2.69
N ALA A 96 2.06 -46.69 1.74
CA ALA A 96 1.19 -47.42 0.83
C ALA A 96 1.97 -48.38 -0.09
N LEU A 97 3.16 -47.98 -0.56
CA LEU A 97 4.03 -48.82 -1.36
C LEU A 97 4.56 -50.01 -0.55
N ALA A 98 5.07 -49.77 0.67
CA ALA A 98 5.53 -50.82 1.57
C ALA A 98 4.39 -51.80 1.91
N ALA A 99 3.18 -51.27 2.15
CA ALA A 99 2.00 -52.06 2.41
C ALA A 99 1.39 -52.71 1.16
N ALA A 100 1.94 -52.52 -0.04
CA ALA A 100 1.51 -53.22 -1.26
C ALA A 100 2.34 -54.49 -1.54
N ASP A 101 3.42 -54.73 -0.79
CA ASP A 101 4.23 -55.94 -0.92
C ASP A 101 3.41 -57.19 -0.55
N SER A 102 3.40 -58.19 -1.44
CA SER A 102 2.73 -59.49 -1.24
C SER A 102 3.39 -60.35 -0.16
N SER A 103 4.69 -60.17 0.07
CA SER A 103 5.47 -60.97 1.02
C SER A 103 5.29 -60.53 2.47
N LEU A 104 4.68 -59.37 2.70
CA LEU A 104 4.50 -58.77 4.02
C LEU A 104 3.39 -59.48 4.83
N ASP A 105 3.70 -59.82 6.08
CA ASP A 105 2.74 -60.42 7.00
C ASP A 105 1.62 -59.45 7.44
N THR A 106 0.60 -59.99 8.09
CA THR A 106 -0.60 -59.22 8.48
C THR A 106 -0.33 -58.20 9.59
N ASN A 107 0.55 -58.52 10.55
CA ASN A 107 0.86 -57.62 11.66
C ASN A 107 1.67 -56.42 11.17
N SER A 108 2.68 -56.66 10.32
CA SER A 108 3.48 -55.60 9.71
C SER A 108 2.64 -54.69 8.81
N ARG A 109 1.69 -55.25 8.04
CA ARG A 109 0.76 -54.45 7.22
C ARG A 109 -0.20 -53.62 8.08
N THR A 110 -0.64 -54.16 9.22
CA THR A 110 -1.47 -53.44 10.18
C THR A 110 -0.71 -52.25 10.77
N ALA A 111 0.57 -52.43 11.14
CA ALA A 111 1.41 -51.34 11.64
C ALA A 111 1.59 -50.22 10.60
N LEU A 112 1.89 -50.54 9.35
CA LEU A 112 1.98 -49.55 8.27
C LEU A 112 0.65 -48.81 8.02
N ASN A 113 -0.47 -49.51 8.18
CA ASN A 113 -1.79 -48.91 8.05
C ASN A 113 -2.09 -47.91 9.19
N GLU A 114 -1.59 -48.13 10.41
CA GLU A 114 -1.72 -47.15 11.49
C GLU A 114 -0.83 -45.93 11.24
N ASP A 115 0.42 -46.10 10.77
CA ASP A 115 1.28 -44.99 10.32
C ASP A 115 0.58 -44.16 9.23
N PHE A 116 -0.03 -44.83 8.26
CA PHE A 116 -0.76 -44.18 7.17
C PHE A 116 -1.95 -43.36 7.66
N LYS A 117 -2.75 -43.91 8.58
CA LYS A 117 -3.87 -43.19 9.18
C LYS A 117 -3.40 -41.96 9.96
N ALA A 118 -2.31 -42.09 10.72
CA ALA A 118 -1.73 -40.96 11.45
C ALA A 118 -1.29 -39.83 10.51
N LEU A 119 -0.60 -40.15 9.41
CA LEU A 119 -0.21 -39.18 8.39
C LEU A 119 -1.42 -38.54 7.70
N ARG A 120 -2.44 -39.33 7.35
CA ARG A 120 -3.70 -38.84 6.79
C ARG A 120 -4.40 -37.86 7.74
N ASP A 121 -4.48 -38.20 9.02
CA ASP A 121 -5.11 -37.34 10.03
C ASP A 121 -4.27 -36.07 10.28
N GLN A 122 -2.95 -36.15 10.13
CA GLN A 122 -2.07 -34.99 10.13
C GLN A 122 -2.29 -34.07 8.92
N VAL A 123 -2.55 -34.63 7.72
CA VAL A 123 -2.96 -33.84 6.54
C VAL A 123 -4.24 -33.06 6.85
N ALA A 124 -5.25 -33.71 7.41
CA ALA A 124 -6.49 -33.02 7.80
C ALA A 124 -6.23 -31.86 8.77
N LYS A 125 -5.42 -32.09 9.81
CA LYS A 125 -5.04 -31.05 10.77
C LYS A 125 -4.24 -29.92 10.14
N ALA A 126 -3.31 -30.21 9.24
CA ALA A 126 -2.52 -29.17 8.55
C ALA A 126 -3.43 -28.26 7.71
N VAL A 127 -4.41 -28.85 7.01
CA VAL A 127 -5.39 -28.10 6.23
C VAL A 127 -6.31 -27.28 7.11
N ASP A 128 -6.81 -27.84 8.21
CA ASP A 128 -7.75 -27.14 9.09
C ASP A 128 -7.11 -25.95 9.82
N ASN A 129 -5.83 -26.08 10.21
CA ASN A 129 -5.09 -25.03 10.93
C ASN A 129 -4.45 -23.96 10.02
N ALA A 130 -4.59 -24.08 8.69
CA ALA A 130 -4.04 -23.14 7.71
C ALA A 130 -4.86 -21.83 7.64
N GLU A 131 -4.92 -21.11 8.75
CA GLU A 131 -5.74 -19.92 8.93
C GLU A 131 -4.90 -18.66 9.10
N PHE A 132 -5.29 -17.60 8.40
CA PHE A 132 -4.81 -16.26 8.63
C PHE A 132 -6.01 -15.34 8.92
N ASN A 133 -6.08 -14.79 10.12
CA ASN A 133 -7.11 -13.83 10.53
C ASN A 133 -8.56 -14.31 10.25
N GLY A 134 -8.92 -15.55 10.64
CA GLY A 134 -10.25 -16.09 10.37
C GLY A 134 -10.43 -16.74 9.00
N ILE A 135 -9.45 -16.60 8.09
CA ILE A 135 -9.57 -17.00 6.69
C ILE A 135 -8.69 -18.21 6.41
N ASN A 136 -9.30 -19.26 5.87
CA ASN A 136 -8.61 -20.47 5.41
C ASN A 136 -9.01 -20.73 3.94
N MET A 137 -8.02 -20.72 3.05
CA MET A 137 -8.20 -20.90 1.60
C MET A 137 -8.11 -22.37 1.16
N VAL A 138 -7.60 -23.26 2.01
CA VAL A 138 -7.29 -24.65 1.68
C VAL A 138 -8.26 -25.66 2.28
N LYS A 139 -9.14 -25.25 3.19
CA LYS A 139 -10.22 -26.11 3.68
C LYS A 139 -11.30 -26.38 2.62
N SER A 140 -12.16 -27.35 2.89
CA SER A 140 -13.38 -27.55 2.08
C SER A 140 -14.26 -26.30 2.15
N GLY A 141 -14.71 -25.78 1.00
CA GLY A 141 -15.43 -24.52 0.93
C GLY A 141 -14.62 -23.29 1.38
N GLY A 142 -13.29 -23.35 1.25
CA GLY A 142 -12.38 -22.26 1.62
C GLY A 142 -12.73 -20.91 0.98
N THR A 143 -12.33 -19.83 1.64
CA THR A 143 -12.71 -18.47 1.23
C THR A 143 -11.77 -17.95 0.14
N THR A 144 -12.36 -17.45 -0.95
CA THR A 144 -11.60 -16.76 -2.01
C THR A 144 -11.21 -15.35 -1.55
N ILE A 145 -9.96 -14.98 -1.81
CA ILE A 145 -9.45 -13.64 -1.49
C ILE A 145 -9.76 -12.69 -2.65
N ALA A 146 -10.29 -11.52 -2.34
CA ALA A 146 -10.49 -10.42 -3.28
C ALA A 146 -9.89 -9.14 -2.70
N ALA A 147 -8.62 -8.89 -3.02
CA ALA A 147 -7.90 -7.71 -2.55
C ALA A 147 -8.22 -6.49 -3.42
N LEU A 148 -8.28 -5.30 -2.81
CA LEU A 148 -8.49 -4.05 -3.54
C LEU A 148 -7.38 -3.83 -4.59
N ALA A 149 -7.74 -3.32 -5.76
CA ALA A 149 -6.79 -3.05 -6.84
C ALA A 149 -6.73 -1.57 -7.26
N ASN A 150 -7.66 -0.72 -6.83
CA ASN A 150 -7.67 0.71 -7.14
C ASN A 150 -8.20 1.56 -5.98
N SER A 151 -7.94 2.87 -6.06
CA SER A 151 -8.36 3.89 -5.08
C SER A 151 -9.88 3.94 -4.86
N ASP A 152 -10.65 3.60 -5.89
CA ASP A 152 -12.10 3.75 -5.90
C ASP A 152 -12.83 2.47 -5.45
N ALA A 153 -12.08 1.44 -5.07
CA ALA A 153 -12.57 0.12 -4.64
C ALA A 153 -13.46 -0.63 -5.65
N THR A 154 -13.48 -0.21 -6.91
CA THR A 154 -14.27 -0.83 -7.99
C THR A 154 -13.56 -2.03 -8.63
N SER A 155 -12.23 -2.12 -8.51
CA SER A 155 -11.43 -3.21 -9.06
C SER A 155 -10.78 -4.04 -7.94
N LYS A 156 -10.69 -5.35 -8.16
CA LYS A 156 -10.12 -6.31 -7.20
C LYS A 156 -9.25 -7.34 -7.90
N ILE A 157 -8.16 -7.74 -7.25
CA ILE A 157 -7.39 -8.93 -7.62
C ILE A 157 -7.94 -10.11 -6.83
N THR A 158 -8.42 -11.11 -7.57
CA THR A 158 -9.05 -12.30 -6.99
C THR A 158 -8.09 -13.48 -7.03
N VAL A 159 -7.87 -14.11 -5.89
CA VAL A 159 -7.15 -15.38 -5.76
C VAL A 159 -8.12 -16.43 -5.24
N ALA A 160 -8.51 -17.35 -6.12
CA ALA A 160 -9.45 -18.41 -5.81
C ALA A 160 -8.92 -19.34 -4.72
N ALA A 161 -9.80 -19.73 -3.80
CA ALA A 161 -9.50 -20.78 -2.82
C ALA A 161 -9.20 -22.11 -3.52
N ARG A 162 -8.25 -22.87 -2.96
CA ARG A 162 -7.82 -24.16 -3.49
C ARG A 162 -7.88 -25.20 -2.39
N SER A 163 -8.97 -25.96 -2.37
CA SER A 163 -9.18 -26.95 -1.32
C SER A 163 -8.14 -28.08 -1.39
N LEU A 164 -7.50 -28.36 -0.27
CA LEU A 164 -6.59 -29.47 -0.03
C LEU A 164 -7.17 -30.44 1.01
N SER A 165 -8.47 -30.34 1.32
CA SER A 165 -9.10 -31.24 2.28
C SER A 165 -9.14 -32.68 1.76
N LEU A 166 -9.21 -33.62 2.70
CA LEU A 166 -9.50 -35.02 2.36
C LEU A 166 -10.91 -35.14 1.74
N GLY A 167 -11.11 -36.15 0.89
CA GLY A 167 -12.37 -36.46 0.25
C GLY A 167 -12.57 -35.81 -1.13
N SER A 168 -13.79 -35.95 -1.65
CA SER A 168 -14.19 -35.43 -2.96
C SER A 168 -14.20 -33.90 -2.99
N GLY A 169 -13.57 -33.30 -4.01
CA GLY A 169 -13.46 -31.84 -4.17
C GLY A 169 -12.19 -31.24 -3.56
N GLY A 170 -11.42 -32.04 -2.80
CA GLY A 170 -10.06 -31.72 -2.35
C GLY A 170 -9.05 -32.66 -3.00
N LEU A 171 -8.46 -33.55 -2.20
CA LEU A 171 -7.38 -34.46 -2.63
C LEU A 171 -7.82 -35.83 -3.14
N ASN A 172 -9.12 -36.14 -3.09
CA ASN A 172 -9.69 -37.46 -3.41
C ASN A 172 -9.15 -38.64 -2.56
N VAL A 173 -8.32 -38.39 -1.55
CA VAL A 173 -7.98 -39.33 -0.50
C VAL A 173 -9.11 -39.31 0.53
N GLY A 174 -9.84 -40.40 0.70
CA GLY A 174 -10.97 -40.46 1.62
C GLY A 174 -10.55 -40.18 3.08
N ALA A 175 -11.41 -39.51 3.85
CA ALA A 175 -11.15 -39.23 5.28
C ALA A 175 -11.01 -40.52 6.12
N THR A 176 -11.55 -41.64 5.63
CA THR A 176 -11.43 -42.98 6.23
C THR A 176 -10.55 -43.93 5.41
N ALA A 177 -9.78 -43.40 4.45
CA ALA A 177 -8.88 -44.18 3.59
C ALA A 177 -7.92 -45.06 4.41
N SER A 178 -7.75 -46.31 3.99
CA SER A 178 -6.87 -47.27 4.67
C SER A 178 -6.11 -48.12 3.65
N ILE A 179 -5.00 -48.70 4.09
CA ILE A 179 -4.12 -49.59 3.32
C ILE A 179 -4.00 -50.97 3.99
N GLY A 180 -4.99 -51.36 4.80
CA GLY A 180 -4.96 -52.58 5.61
C GLY A 180 -4.98 -53.89 4.81
N THR A 181 -5.23 -53.85 3.50
CA THR A 181 -5.11 -54.99 2.60
C THR A 181 -4.17 -54.65 1.45
N GLN A 182 -3.53 -55.66 0.86
CA GLN A 182 -2.65 -55.46 -0.29
C GLN A 182 -3.37 -54.76 -1.46
N SER A 183 -4.59 -55.20 -1.78
CA SER A 183 -5.39 -54.59 -2.85
C SER A 183 -5.71 -53.11 -2.57
N ALA A 184 -6.07 -52.78 -1.33
CA ALA A 184 -6.31 -51.39 -0.94
C ALA A 184 -5.04 -50.54 -1.02
N ALA A 185 -3.90 -51.08 -0.58
CA ALA A 185 -2.61 -50.39 -0.67
C ALA A 185 -2.21 -50.11 -2.13
N THR A 186 -2.35 -51.09 -3.03
CA THR A 186 -2.08 -50.91 -4.47
C THR A 186 -2.97 -49.83 -5.10
N ALA A 187 -4.27 -49.83 -4.78
CA ALA A 187 -5.17 -48.78 -5.26
C ALA A 187 -4.81 -47.40 -4.70
N MET A 188 -4.41 -47.33 -3.43
CA MET A 188 -4.08 -46.08 -2.74
C MET A 188 -2.86 -45.38 -3.33
N ILE A 189 -1.87 -46.12 -3.87
CA ILE A 189 -0.72 -45.54 -4.56
C ILE A 189 -1.16 -44.65 -5.73
N ALA A 190 -2.12 -45.12 -6.54
CA ALA A 190 -2.65 -44.36 -7.67
C ALA A 190 -3.42 -43.11 -7.20
N THR A 191 -4.23 -43.24 -6.14
CA THR A 191 -4.94 -42.12 -5.52
C THR A 191 -3.98 -41.06 -5.01
N ILE A 192 -2.91 -41.45 -4.30
CA ILE A 192 -1.94 -40.52 -3.74
C ILE A 192 -1.10 -39.86 -4.83
N ASN A 193 -0.70 -40.57 -5.89
CA ASN A 193 -0.02 -39.95 -7.03
C ASN A 193 -0.88 -38.84 -7.66
N THR A 194 -2.18 -39.10 -7.81
CA THR A 194 -3.13 -38.10 -8.30
C THR A 194 -3.22 -36.92 -7.33
N ALA A 195 -3.32 -37.18 -6.02
CA ALA A 195 -3.34 -36.15 -4.99
C ALA A 195 -2.08 -35.27 -5.00
N ILE A 196 -0.88 -35.85 -5.14
CA ILE A 196 0.40 -35.10 -5.22
C ILE A 196 0.40 -34.16 -6.43
N THR A 197 -0.06 -34.64 -7.59
CA THR A 197 -0.14 -33.82 -8.81
C THR A 197 -1.16 -32.69 -8.66
N ASP A 198 -2.29 -32.97 -8.00
CA ASP A 198 -3.32 -31.99 -7.73
C ASP A 198 -2.87 -30.91 -6.73
N VAL A 199 -2.20 -31.29 -5.63
CA VAL A 199 -1.54 -30.34 -4.70
C VAL A 199 -0.55 -29.46 -5.45
N SER A 200 0.32 -30.06 -6.27
CA SER A 200 1.32 -29.31 -7.05
C SER A 200 0.67 -28.29 -7.98
N THR A 201 -0.44 -28.66 -8.63
CA THR A 201 -1.21 -27.79 -9.52
C THR A 201 -1.86 -26.64 -8.74
N LYS A 202 -2.49 -26.95 -7.60
CA LYS A 202 -3.14 -25.98 -6.71
C LYS A 202 -2.13 -25.00 -6.10
N LEU A 203 -0.97 -25.48 -5.65
CA LEU A 203 0.14 -24.66 -5.16
C LEU A 203 0.69 -23.74 -6.25
N SER A 204 0.86 -24.25 -7.48
CA SER A 204 1.26 -23.41 -8.62
C SER A 204 0.26 -22.27 -8.84
N GLN A 205 -1.04 -22.56 -8.82
CA GLN A 205 -2.09 -21.55 -8.97
C GLN A 205 -2.08 -20.52 -7.82
N LEU A 206 -1.95 -20.96 -6.57
CA LEU A 206 -1.80 -20.04 -5.43
C LEU A 206 -0.54 -19.18 -5.55
N GLY A 207 0.59 -19.76 -5.95
CA GLY A 207 1.85 -19.06 -6.18
C GLY A 207 1.73 -18.00 -7.28
N THR A 208 1.04 -18.31 -8.39
CA THR A 208 0.74 -17.30 -9.42
C THR A 208 -0.15 -16.17 -8.90
N GLY A 209 -1.12 -16.48 -8.03
CA GLY A 209 -1.95 -15.50 -7.34
C GLY A 209 -1.16 -14.59 -6.40
N SER A 210 -0.30 -15.15 -5.56
CA SER A 210 0.60 -14.40 -4.65
C SER A 210 1.53 -13.47 -5.46
N LYS A 211 2.12 -13.97 -6.55
CA LYS A 211 2.94 -13.16 -7.46
C LYS A 211 2.16 -12.02 -8.10
N SER A 212 0.92 -12.27 -8.54
CA SER A 212 0.06 -11.24 -9.11
C SER A 212 -0.26 -10.14 -8.10
N LEU A 213 -0.52 -10.49 -6.84
CA LEU A 213 -0.74 -9.53 -5.76
C LEU A 213 0.52 -8.70 -5.50
N GLY A 214 1.70 -9.35 -5.43
CA GLY A 214 2.98 -8.68 -5.23
C GLY A 214 3.35 -7.71 -6.35
N SER A 215 3.16 -8.11 -7.61
CA SER A 215 3.42 -7.22 -8.76
C SER A 215 2.48 -6.01 -8.78
N HIS A 216 1.21 -6.20 -8.40
CA HIS A 216 0.27 -5.08 -8.31
C HIS A 216 0.55 -4.16 -7.13
N LEU A 217 1.01 -4.70 -6.00
CA LEU A 217 1.46 -3.91 -4.85
C LEU A 217 2.62 -2.98 -5.23
N GLU A 218 3.60 -3.49 -5.99
CA GLU A 218 4.71 -2.67 -6.50
C GLU A 218 4.22 -1.58 -7.46
N PHE A 219 3.29 -1.91 -8.36
CA PHE A 219 2.67 -0.93 -9.25
C PHE A 219 1.94 0.18 -8.47
N VAL A 220 1.13 -0.18 -7.46
CA VAL A 220 0.42 0.78 -6.61
C VAL A 220 1.40 1.69 -5.86
N GLY A 221 2.52 1.14 -5.36
CA GLY A 221 3.59 1.93 -4.75
C GLY A 221 4.16 2.97 -5.71
N LYS A 222 4.56 2.55 -6.91
CA LYS A 222 5.09 3.45 -7.95
C LYS A 222 4.07 4.51 -8.39
N LEU A 223 2.80 4.15 -8.48
CA LEU A 223 1.72 5.07 -8.80
C LEU A 223 1.56 6.12 -7.71
N GLN A 224 1.60 5.71 -6.44
CA GLN A 224 1.53 6.63 -5.30
C GLN A 224 2.71 7.60 -5.27
N ASP A 225 3.94 7.11 -5.48
CA ASP A 225 5.13 7.97 -5.51
C ASP A 225 5.05 9.01 -6.65
N SER A 226 4.56 8.59 -7.82
CA SER A 226 4.36 9.49 -8.97
C SER A 226 3.30 10.56 -8.69
N ILE A 227 2.23 10.17 -8.00
CA ILE A 227 1.16 11.04 -7.55
C ILE A 227 1.70 12.08 -6.55
N ASP A 228 2.47 11.64 -5.55
CA ASP A 228 3.02 12.51 -4.51
C ASP A 228 4.04 13.49 -5.09
N ALA A 229 4.89 13.04 -6.02
CA ALA A 229 5.79 13.90 -6.78
C ALA A 229 5.03 14.91 -7.64
N GLY A 230 3.95 14.47 -8.30
CA GLY A 230 3.06 15.35 -9.07
C GLY A 230 2.42 16.44 -8.22
N VAL A 231 1.94 16.08 -7.01
CA VAL A 231 1.42 17.03 -6.03
C VAL A 231 2.49 18.03 -5.60
N GLY A 232 3.70 17.55 -5.30
CA GLY A 232 4.83 18.40 -4.93
C GLY A 232 5.14 19.44 -6.01
N ASN A 233 5.25 19.02 -7.27
CA ASN A 233 5.46 19.94 -8.40
C ASN A 233 4.38 21.03 -8.51
N LEU A 234 3.13 20.68 -8.18
CA LEU A 234 2.01 21.62 -8.21
C LEU A 234 2.03 22.65 -7.07
N VAL A 235 2.48 22.28 -5.87
CA VAL A 235 2.29 23.09 -4.65
C VAL A 235 3.55 23.52 -3.93
N ASP A 236 4.69 22.92 -4.21
CA ASP A 236 5.95 23.21 -3.51
C ASP A 236 6.58 24.51 -4.03
N ALA A 237 7.23 25.23 -3.13
CA ALA A 237 7.96 26.46 -3.43
C ALA A 237 9.43 26.16 -3.71
N ASP A 238 10.02 26.94 -4.62
CA ASP A 238 11.47 27.02 -4.74
C ASP A 238 12.02 27.93 -3.63
N LEU A 239 12.58 27.30 -2.60
CA LEU A 239 13.14 28.00 -1.44
C LEU A 239 14.34 28.88 -1.79
N ALA A 240 15.11 28.57 -2.84
CA ALA A 240 16.22 29.42 -3.25
C ALA A 240 15.70 30.75 -3.80
N LYS A 241 14.66 30.68 -4.65
CA LYS A 241 13.99 31.87 -5.18
C LYS A 241 13.29 32.68 -4.08
N GLU A 242 12.55 32.02 -3.18
CA GLU A 242 11.86 32.72 -2.10
C GLU A 242 12.84 33.33 -1.08
N SER A 243 14.00 32.70 -0.83
CA SER A 243 15.05 33.28 0.04
C SER A 243 15.69 34.53 -0.57
N ALA A 244 16.02 34.50 -1.87
CA ALA A 244 16.52 35.67 -2.57
C ALA A 244 15.48 36.81 -2.59
N LYS A 245 14.21 36.46 -2.80
CA LYS A 245 13.09 37.41 -2.74
C LYS A 245 12.92 38.00 -1.35
N LEU A 246 13.04 37.21 -0.29
CA LEU A 246 12.93 37.67 1.09
C LEU A 246 13.98 38.73 1.40
N GLN A 247 15.25 38.47 1.05
CA GLN A 247 16.34 39.43 1.23
C GLN A 247 16.08 40.73 0.45
N ALA A 248 15.67 40.62 -0.82
CA ALA A 248 15.34 41.79 -1.63
C ALA A 248 14.18 42.61 -1.03
N LEU A 249 13.15 41.96 -0.48
CA LEU A 249 12.01 42.61 0.17
C LEU A 249 12.39 43.28 1.48
N GLN A 250 13.27 42.68 2.28
CA GLN A 250 13.81 43.30 3.50
C GLN A 250 14.59 44.58 3.17
N THR A 251 15.45 44.55 2.15
CA THR A 251 16.15 45.75 1.67
C THR A 251 15.18 46.81 1.14
N LYS A 252 14.16 46.42 0.37
CA LYS A 252 13.11 47.35 -0.11
C LYS A 252 12.32 47.96 1.04
N GLN A 253 12.01 47.20 2.09
CA GLN A 253 11.29 47.70 3.26
C GLN A 253 12.13 48.78 3.98
N GLN A 254 13.42 48.52 4.20
CA GLN A 254 14.33 49.50 4.81
C GLN A 254 14.43 50.79 3.98
N LEU A 255 14.58 50.67 2.66
CA LEU A 255 14.57 51.81 1.74
C LEU A 255 13.21 52.54 1.73
N GLY A 256 12.10 51.82 1.81
CA GLY A 256 10.75 52.40 1.87
C GLY A 256 10.52 53.22 3.14
N VAL A 257 11.01 52.76 4.29
CA VAL A 257 10.98 53.52 5.56
C VAL A 257 11.82 54.79 5.45
N GLN A 258 13.01 54.71 4.85
CA GLN A 258 13.85 55.89 4.61
C GLN A 258 13.19 56.88 3.65
N ALA A 259 12.64 56.41 2.53
CA ALA A 259 11.92 57.24 1.56
C ALA A 259 10.68 57.91 2.17
N LEU A 260 9.94 57.22 3.03
CA LEU A 260 8.82 57.79 3.77
C LEU A 260 9.26 58.88 4.75
N SER A 261 10.39 58.65 5.46
CA SER A 261 10.98 59.65 6.35
C SER A 261 11.37 60.93 5.59
N ILE A 262 12.01 60.79 4.42
CA ILE A 262 12.36 61.91 3.52
C ILE A 262 11.09 62.62 3.01
N ALA A 263 10.08 61.87 2.58
CA ALA A 263 8.82 62.43 2.10
C ALA A 263 8.07 63.22 3.19
N ASN A 264 8.16 62.80 4.46
CA ASN A 264 7.57 63.53 5.59
C ASN A 264 8.34 64.80 5.97
N GLN A 265 9.64 64.88 5.68
CA GLN A 265 10.45 66.08 5.95
C GLN A 265 10.19 67.23 4.96
N SER A 266 9.67 66.94 3.76
CA SER A 266 9.47 67.97 2.71
C SER A 266 8.46 69.06 3.09
N SER A 267 7.46 68.74 3.92
CA SER A 267 6.49 69.71 4.45
C SER A 267 7.08 70.60 5.56
N SER A 268 8.12 70.15 6.24
CA SER A 268 8.79 70.92 7.32
C SER A 268 9.69 72.02 6.75
N ILE A 269 10.29 71.79 5.58
CA ILE A 269 11.08 72.80 4.85
C ILE A 269 10.21 74.02 4.47
N LEU A 270 8.92 73.81 4.18
CA LEU A 270 7.97 74.89 3.90
C LEU A 270 7.63 75.74 5.14
N LEU A 271 7.57 75.16 6.35
CA LEU A 271 7.42 75.94 7.59
C LEU A 271 8.66 76.78 7.90
N GLY A 272 9.85 76.29 7.54
CA GLY A 272 11.11 77.04 7.69
C GLY A 272 11.22 78.29 6.81
N LEU A 273 10.40 78.40 5.75
CA LEU A 273 10.39 79.55 4.84
C LEU A 273 9.63 80.77 5.41
N PHE A 274 8.84 80.58 6.46
CA PHE A 274 8.07 81.62 7.15
C PHE A 274 8.62 81.95 8.54
N ARG A 275 9.87 81.55 8.83
CA ARG A 275 10.63 81.95 10.01
C ARG A 275 11.70 82.98 9.66
#